data_AF-H1HEG8-F1
#
_entry.id   AF-H1HEG8-F1
#
_cell.length_a   1.000
_cell.length_b   1.000
_cell.length_c   1.000
_cell.angle_alpha   90.00
_cell.angle_beta   90.00
_cell.angle_gamma   90.00
#
_symmetry.space_group_name_H-M   'P 1'
#
loop_
_entity.id
_entity.type
_entity.pdbx_description
1 polymer ?
#
loop_
_entity_poly.entity_id
_entity_poly.type
_entity_poly.pdbx_seq_one_letter_code
_entity_poly.pdbx_strand_id
1 'polypeptide(L)'
;MLPDFRILNPIELEKVEDFLNKCFSHCNLYILNILKREKKEIDLKNIIFEIHLEKTNATEKDNIGKVNFSLNFFRRIEAYYTHLFDEKNEKFYKMISHQENYEKSKANIFMNFMIEISCKFLIFHELGHIYNGHLLFLENEQYTDEDLKILEWNADDFATTKILELHAHPNTVIFINDLVKESIILSLEHLGVIIFKAIAIVLSLSDIGYKERKEEKKHIPRRLRLPIVIINLIKIFDYLNYAKNKFCSYKLSDIEDDIIKTCFHEEIPINNFLNNCFNSKKWNQENNLEELNLENIKKVLKIEEKYKKEIEKKLKRYTRMDAKLEIIY
;
A
#
# COMPACT_ATOMS: atom_id res chain seq x y z
N MET A 1 13.67 10.71 12.49
CA MET A 1 13.36 11.71 11.45
C MET A 1 11.86 11.64 11.24
N LEU A 2 11.15 12.75 11.40
CA LEU A 2 9.73 12.83 11.08
C LEU A 2 9.56 12.89 9.55
N PRO A 3 8.48 12.33 8.97
CA PRO A 3 8.21 12.47 7.54
C PRO A 3 7.97 13.95 7.17
N ASP A 4 8.67 14.47 6.17
CA ASP A 4 8.47 15.81 5.61
C ASP A 4 7.31 15.75 4.59
N PHE A 5 6.07 15.89 5.06
CA PHE A 5 4.89 15.92 4.19
C PHE A 5 4.85 17.27 3.44
N ARG A 6 5.10 17.25 2.13
CA ARG A 6 4.99 18.45 1.29
C ARG A 6 3.59 18.56 0.69
N ILE A 7 3.02 19.76 0.75
CA ILE A 7 1.79 20.10 0.02
C ILE A 7 2.14 20.15 -1.47
N LEU A 8 1.65 19.20 -2.27
CA LEU A 8 1.84 19.22 -3.71
C LEU A 8 0.75 20.07 -4.37
N ASN A 9 1.16 21.17 -5.02
CA ASN A 9 0.36 21.86 -6.03
C ASN A 9 0.53 21.14 -7.38
N PRO A 10 -0.45 21.18 -8.31
CA PRO A 10 -0.43 20.40 -9.56
C PRO A 10 0.91 20.49 -10.28
N ILE A 11 1.49 19.32 -10.54
CA ILE A 11 2.94 19.12 -10.52
C ILE A 11 3.55 19.07 -11.94
N GLU A 12 4.44 20.02 -12.27
CA GLU A 12 5.42 19.93 -13.38
C GLU A 12 6.26 18.65 -13.26
N LEU A 13 6.67 18.02 -14.36
CA LEU A 13 7.35 16.71 -14.34
C LEU A 13 8.49 16.61 -13.30
N GLU A 14 9.35 17.63 -13.21
CA GLU A 14 10.46 17.70 -12.23
C GLU A 14 9.98 17.56 -10.78
N LYS A 15 8.86 18.18 -10.43
CA LYS A 15 8.30 18.11 -9.07
C LYS A 15 7.70 16.71 -8.77
N VAL A 16 7.29 15.95 -9.79
CA VAL A 16 6.83 14.55 -9.63
C VAL A 16 8.03 13.66 -9.33
N GLU A 17 9.10 13.83 -10.09
CA GLU A 17 10.33 13.07 -9.88
C GLU A 17 10.88 13.32 -8.48
N ASP A 18 10.94 14.58 -8.07
CA ASP A 18 11.33 14.99 -6.71
C ASP A 18 10.48 14.35 -5.62
N PHE A 19 9.15 14.28 -5.83
CA PHE A 19 8.23 13.68 -4.86
C PHE A 19 8.46 12.18 -4.75
N LEU A 20 8.47 11.45 -5.87
CA LEU A 20 8.64 10.00 -5.89
C LEU A 20 10.03 9.60 -5.36
N ASN A 21 11.08 10.35 -5.69
CA ASN A 21 12.43 10.14 -5.13
C ASN A 21 12.45 10.33 -3.61
N LYS A 22 11.70 11.30 -3.06
CA LYS A 22 11.58 11.48 -1.60
C LYS A 22 10.83 10.32 -0.96
N CYS A 23 9.73 9.87 -1.54
CA CYS A 23 9.01 8.68 -1.07
C CYS A 23 9.94 7.46 -1.05
N PHE A 24 10.66 7.19 -2.15
CA PHE A 24 11.60 6.09 -2.24
C PHE A 24 12.73 6.20 -1.21
N SER A 25 13.39 7.35 -1.17
CA SER A 25 14.51 7.58 -0.25
C SER A 25 14.09 7.39 1.20
N HIS A 26 12.89 7.85 1.56
CA HIS A 26 12.34 7.67 2.89
C HIS A 26 12.06 6.19 3.19
N CYS A 27 11.37 5.48 2.31
CA CYS A 27 11.10 4.04 2.47
C CYS A 27 12.38 3.21 2.60
N ASN A 28 13.35 3.44 1.71
CA ASN A 28 14.60 2.70 1.70
C ASN A 28 15.45 3.01 2.95
N LEU A 29 15.58 4.29 3.31
CA LEU A 29 16.32 4.71 4.51
C LEU A 29 15.68 4.18 5.79
N TYR A 30 14.35 4.09 5.84
CA TYR A 30 13.64 3.48 6.96
C TYR A 30 14.08 2.02 7.17
N ILE A 31 14.10 1.21 6.11
CA ILE A 31 14.54 -0.20 6.16
C ILE A 31 16.02 -0.30 6.54
N LEU A 32 16.88 0.50 5.91
CA LEU A 32 18.32 0.51 6.23
C LEU A 32 18.59 0.86 7.70
N ASN A 33 17.81 1.77 8.28
CA ASN A 33 17.92 2.10 9.70
C ASN A 33 17.51 0.93 10.62
N ILE A 34 16.51 0.12 10.23
CA ILE A 34 16.15 -1.10 10.95
C ILE A 34 17.32 -2.09 10.90
N LEU A 35 17.82 -2.40 9.70
CA LEU A 35 18.93 -3.33 9.50
C LEU A 35 20.19 -2.91 10.26
N LYS A 36 20.50 -1.62 10.28
CA LYS A 36 21.61 -1.06 11.06
C LYS A 36 21.43 -1.28 12.56
N ARG A 37 20.22 -1.11 13.10
CA ARG A 37 19.91 -1.37 14.52
C ARG A 37 20.05 -2.84 14.86
N GLU A 38 19.68 -3.72 13.93
CA GLU A 38 19.83 -5.19 14.03
C GLU A 38 21.27 -5.66 13.79
N LYS A 39 22.20 -4.76 13.46
CA LYS A 39 23.60 -5.06 13.11
C LYS A 39 23.72 -6.09 12.00
N LYS A 40 22.81 -6.05 11.03
CA LYS A 40 22.84 -6.92 9.86
C LYS A 40 23.72 -6.34 8.77
N GLU A 41 24.69 -7.12 8.32
CA GLU A 41 25.38 -6.88 7.07
C GLU A 41 24.48 -7.37 5.92
N ILE A 42 24.30 -6.53 4.91
CA ILE A 42 23.54 -6.87 3.71
C ILE A 42 24.48 -6.97 2.51
N ASP A 43 24.38 -8.07 1.78
CA ASP A 43 25.03 -8.22 0.47
C ASP A 43 24.15 -7.54 -0.60
N LEU A 44 24.13 -6.21 -0.54
CA LEU A 44 23.45 -5.35 -1.50
C LEU A 44 24.29 -4.07 -1.65
N LYS A 45 24.83 -3.84 -2.84
CA LYS A 45 25.72 -2.70 -3.11
C LYS A 45 24.96 -1.38 -3.15
N ASN A 46 23.79 -1.39 -3.76
CA ASN A 46 22.93 -0.23 -3.91
C ASN A 46 21.50 -0.64 -4.28
N ILE A 47 20.53 0.26 -4.05
CA ILE A 47 19.21 0.20 -4.67
C ILE A 47 19.00 1.49 -5.46
N ILE A 48 18.79 1.34 -6.76
CA ILE A 48 18.51 2.44 -7.68
C ILE A 48 17.00 2.63 -7.79
N PHE A 49 16.55 3.88 -7.81
CA PHE A 49 15.17 4.22 -8.11
C PHE A 49 15.08 4.92 -9.46
N GLU A 50 14.15 4.46 -10.29
CA GLU A 50 13.89 5.05 -11.60
C GLU A 50 12.39 5.23 -11.83
N ILE A 51 12.05 6.29 -12.55
CA ILE A 51 10.69 6.51 -13.02
C ILE A 51 10.59 5.94 -14.42
N HIS A 52 9.69 4.98 -14.58
CA HIS A 52 9.42 4.33 -15.84
C HIS A 52 8.03 4.76 -16.33
N LEU A 53 7.82 4.84 -17.64
CA LEU A 53 6.55 5.34 -18.18
C LEU A 53 5.34 4.52 -17.70
N GLU A 54 5.43 3.19 -17.77
CA GLU A 54 4.28 2.31 -17.54
C GLU A 54 4.42 1.30 -16.39
N LYS A 55 5.64 0.98 -15.93
CA LYS A 55 5.89 -0.20 -15.09
C LYS A 55 6.30 0.19 -13.69
N THR A 56 5.62 -0.38 -12.70
CA THR A 56 6.09 -0.46 -11.32
C THR A 56 6.56 -1.90 -11.11
N ASN A 57 7.85 -2.08 -10.81
CA ASN A 57 8.44 -3.39 -10.53
C ASN A 57 9.83 -3.27 -9.88
N ALA A 58 10.29 -4.36 -9.30
CA ALA A 58 11.65 -4.54 -8.84
C ALA A 58 12.45 -5.51 -9.72
N THR A 59 13.75 -5.26 -9.83
CA THR A 59 14.73 -6.16 -10.42
C THR A 59 16.00 -6.14 -9.57
N GLU A 60 16.77 -7.22 -9.63
CA GLU A 60 18.06 -7.30 -8.95
C GLU A 60 19.05 -7.96 -9.91
N LYS A 61 20.27 -7.43 -9.97
CA LYS A 61 21.37 -8.02 -10.75
C LYS A 61 22.70 -7.61 -10.15
N ASP A 62 23.65 -8.54 -10.05
CA ASP A 62 25.01 -8.28 -9.55
C ASP A 62 25.04 -7.59 -8.16
N ASN A 63 24.07 -7.95 -7.31
CA ASN A 63 23.77 -7.37 -5.99
C ASN A 63 23.43 -5.87 -6.04
N ILE A 64 22.83 -5.41 -7.14
CA ILE A 64 22.25 -4.07 -7.30
C ILE A 64 20.75 -4.23 -7.50
N GLY A 65 19.98 -3.73 -6.54
CA GLY A 65 18.53 -3.65 -6.64
C GLY A 65 18.11 -2.45 -7.49
N LYS A 66 17.00 -2.57 -8.20
CA LYS A 66 16.38 -1.48 -8.93
C LYS A 66 14.86 -1.52 -8.75
N VAL A 67 14.30 -0.39 -8.34
CA VAL A 67 12.86 -0.17 -8.24
C VAL A 67 12.45 0.81 -9.33
N ASN A 68 11.57 0.37 -10.22
CA ASN A 68 10.90 1.24 -11.18
C ASN A 68 9.54 1.64 -10.63
N PHE A 69 9.14 2.90 -10.82
CA PHE A 69 7.79 3.37 -10.52
C PHE A 69 7.11 3.91 -11.78
N SER A 70 5.88 3.47 -12.04
CA SER A 70 5.10 3.90 -13.20
C SER A 70 4.64 5.35 -13.08
N LEU A 71 5.13 6.21 -13.97
CA LEU A 71 4.67 7.61 -14.08
C LEU A 71 3.19 7.69 -14.44
N ASN A 72 2.74 6.86 -15.39
CA ASN A 72 1.32 6.81 -15.77
C ASN A 72 0.43 6.41 -14.60
N PHE A 73 0.90 5.47 -13.76
CA PHE A 73 0.15 5.06 -12.59
C PHE A 73 0.16 6.15 -11.51
N PHE A 74 1.29 6.82 -11.28
CA PHE A 74 1.34 7.99 -10.40
C PHE A 74 0.34 9.08 -10.85
N ARG A 75 0.32 9.43 -12.14
CA ARG A 75 -0.62 10.44 -12.66
C ARG A 75 -2.08 10.02 -12.49
N ARG A 76 -2.38 8.72 -12.59
CA ARG A 76 -3.71 8.19 -12.28
C ARG A 76 -4.06 8.38 -10.80
N ILE A 77 -3.14 8.08 -9.89
CA ILE A 77 -3.31 8.28 -8.43
C ILE A 77 -3.55 9.77 -8.13
N GLU A 78 -2.67 10.65 -8.62
CA GLU A 78 -2.76 12.10 -8.44
C GLU A 78 -4.08 12.66 -8.97
N ALA A 79 -4.48 12.29 -10.18
CA ALA A 79 -5.72 12.76 -10.79
C ALA A 79 -6.95 12.28 -10.02
N TYR A 80 -6.95 11.03 -9.54
CA TYR A 80 -8.07 10.51 -8.76
C TYR A 80 -8.21 11.24 -7.42
N TYR A 81 -7.12 11.42 -6.68
CA TYR A 81 -7.16 12.14 -5.40
C TYR A 81 -7.52 13.62 -5.58
N THR A 82 -7.01 14.27 -6.64
CA THR A 82 -7.41 15.66 -6.98
C THR A 82 -8.90 15.75 -7.25
N HIS A 83 -9.47 14.78 -7.99
CA HIS A 83 -10.90 14.69 -8.20
C HIS A 83 -11.65 14.50 -6.86
N LEU A 84 -11.19 13.58 -6.03
CA LEU A 84 -11.86 13.16 -4.80
C LEU A 84 -11.90 14.26 -3.73
N PHE A 85 -10.85 15.08 -3.65
CA PHE A 85 -10.74 16.21 -2.71
C PHE A 85 -11.14 17.56 -3.30
N ASP A 86 -11.68 17.59 -4.54
CA ASP A 86 -12.28 18.78 -5.12
C ASP A 86 -13.52 19.21 -4.32
N GLU A 87 -13.79 20.52 -4.27
CA GLU A 87 -14.95 21.10 -3.58
C GLU A 87 -16.28 20.49 -4.05
N LYS A 88 -16.39 20.13 -5.35
CA LYS A 88 -17.58 19.47 -5.90
C LYS A 88 -17.83 18.08 -5.31
N ASN A 89 -16.80 17.47 -4.72
CA ASN A 89 -16.84 16.17 -4.05
C ASN A 89 -16.69 16.30 -2.52
N GLU A 90 -17.14 17.43 -1.94
CA GLU A 90 -17.01 17.71 -0.51
C GLU A 90 -17.50 16.59 0.43
N LYS A 91 -18.43 15.73 -0.02
CA LYS A 91 -18.89 14.57 0.77
C LYS A 91 -17.75 13.63 1.17
N PHE A 92 -16.79 13.39 0.28
CA PHE A 92 -15.64 12.57 0.61
C PHE A 92 -14.76 13.24 1.66
N TYR A 93 -14.50 14.54 1.47
CA TYR A 93 -13.76 15.33 2.46
C TYR A 93 -14.43 15.30 3.83
N LYS A 94 -15.74 15.52 3.92
CA LYS A 94 -16.49 15.51 5.18
C LYS A 94 -16.46 14.13 5.85
N MET A 95 -16.54 13.06 5.06
CA MET A 95 -16.41 11.69 5.54
C MET A 95 -15.02 11.40 6.13
N ILE A 96 -13.94 11.92 5.53
CA ILE A 96 -12.56 11.69 6.00
C ILE A 96 -12.16 12.65 7.12
N SER A 97 -12.60 13.90 7.10
CA SER A 97 -12.18 14.92 8.08
C SER A 97 -13.09 14.98 9.30
N HIS A 98 -14.30 14.44 9.19
CA HIS A 98 -15.40 14.64 10.14
C HIS A 98 -15.76 16.13 10.38
N GLN A 99 -15.37 17.01 9.46
CA GLN A 99 -15.71 18.42 9.51
C GLN A 99 -17.01 18.70 8.74
N GLU A 100 -17.78 19.69 9.20
CA GLU A 100 -19.05 20.06 8.59
C GLU A 100 -18.89 20.82 7.25
N ASN A 101 -17.84 21.64 7.15
CA ASN A 101 -17.61 22.54 6.03
C ASN A 101 -16.34 22.14 5.27
N TYR A 102 -16.38 22.29 3.95
CA TYR A 102 -15.21 22.06 3.10
C TYR A 102 -14.17 23.17 3.28
N GLU A 103 -12.91 22.79 3.48
CA GLU A 103 -11.79 23.72 3.55
C GLU A 103 -10.64 23.24 2.66
N LYS A 104 -10.32 24.02 1.63
CA LYS A 104 -9.34 23.63 0.60
C LYS A 104 -7.95 23.32 1.15
N SER A 105 -7.47 24.08 2.13
CA SER A 105 -6.15 23.86 2.75
C SER A 105 -6.07 22.52 3.47
N LYS A 106 -7.11 22.16 4.22
CA LYS A 106 -7.23 20.89 4.94
C LYS A 106 -7.44 19.73 3.97
N ALA A 107 -8.30 19.91 2.97
CA ALA A 107 -8.52 18.93 1.91
C ALA A 107 -7.21 18.60 1.18
N ASN A 108 -6.40 19.61 0.86
CA ASN A 108 -5.07 19.40 0.27
C ASN A 108 -4.13 18.60 1.19
N ILE A 109 -4.23 18.73 2.51
CA ILE A 109 -3.38 17.97 3.44
C ILE A 109 -3.77 16.50 3.46
N PHE A 110 -5.07 16.19 3.53
CA PHE A 110 -5.54 14.81 3.38
C PHE A 110 -5.17 14.23 2.01
N MET A 111 -5.37 14.98 0.94
CA MET A 111 -5.00 14.58 -0.41
C MET A 111 -3.52 14.20 -0.51
N ASN A 112 -2.62 15.07 -0.06
CA ASN A 112 -1.18 14.81 -0.10
C ASN A 112 -0.77 13.65 0.81
N PHE A 113 -1.35 13.56 2.01
CA PHE A 113 -1.11 12.45 2.92
C PHE A 113 -1.51 11.11 2.28
N MET A 114 -2.72 11.02 1.71
CA MET A 114 -3.20 9.79 1.07
C MET A 114 -2.42 9.44 -0.20
N ILE A 115 -2.01 10.42 -1.02
CA ILE A 115 -1.09 10.19 -2.17
C ILE A 115 0.23 9.60 -1.68
N GLU A 116 0.82 10.16 -0.62
CA GLU A 116 2.07 9.68 -0.06
C GLU A 116 1.95 8.25 0.47
N ILE A 117 0.88 7.92 1.21
CA ILE A 117 0.60 6.55 1.67
C ILE A 117 0.48 5.59 0.49
N SER A 118 -0.31 5.94 -0.54
CA SER A 118 -0.48 5.12 -1.73
C SER A 118 0.84 4.87 -2.47
N CYS A 119 1.67 5.90 -2.66
CA CYS A 119 2.96 5.76 -3.34
C CYS A 119 3.96 4.93 -2.52
N LYS A 120 4.04 5.19 -1.21
CA LYS A 120 4.91 4.42 -0.32
C LYS A 120 4.49 2.97 -0.19
N PHE A 121 3.20 2.66 -0.23
CA PHE A 121 2.72 1.27 -0.21
C PHE A 121 3.28 0.51 -1.41
N LEU A 122 3.15 1.06 -2.61
CA LEU A 122 3.69 0.47 -3.84
C LEU A 122 5.23 0.37 -3.80
N ILE A 123 5.92 1.40 -3.31
CA ILE A 123 7.38 1.37 -3.15
C ILE A 123 7.81 0.31 -2.15
N PHE A 124 7.15 0.20 -1.00
CA PHE A 124 7.48 -0.83 -0.02
C PHE A 124 7.20 -2.23 -0.56
N HIS A 125 6.16 -2.43 -1.37
CA HIS A 125 5.91 -3.70 -2.04
C HIS A 125 7.11 -4.09 -2.93
N GLU A 126 7.61 -3.17 -3.76
CA GLU A 126 8.79 -3.42 -4.59
C GLU A 126 10.08 -3.62 -3.78
N LEU A 127 10.26 -2.84 -2.72
CA LEU A 127 11.36 -3.05 -1.77
C LEU A 127 11.24 -4.39 -1.05
N GLY A 128 10.02 -4.89 -0.80
CA GLY A 128 9.76 -6.21 -0.25
C GLY A 128 10.34 -7.32 -1.13
N HIS A 129 10.20 -7.22 -2.46
CA HIS A 129 10.82 -8.18 -3.38
C HIS A 129 12.35 -8.22 -3.26
N ILE A 130 13.00 -7.10 -2.99
CA ILE A 130 14.46 -7.01 -2.83
C ILE A 130 14.88 -7.48 -1.42
N TYR A 131 14.27 -6.93 -0.37
CA TYR A 131 14.70 -7.15 1.01
C TYR A 131 14.28 -8.50 1.58
N ASN A 132 13.15 -9.05 1.17
CA ASN A 132 12.76 -10.42 1.55
C ASN A 132 13.45 -11.48 0.66
N GLY A 133 14.23 -11.06 -0.34
CA GLY A 133 15.03 -11.95 -1.17
C GLY A 133 14.23 -12.69 -2.24
N HIS A 134 13.07 -12.16 -2.66
CA HIS A 134 12.25 -12.79 -3.70
C HIS A 134 13.01 -12.88 -5.02
N LEU A 135 13.72 -11.82 -5.39
CA LEU A 135 14.43 -11.75 -6.67
C LEU A 135 15.59 -12.76 -6.71
N LEU A 136 16.38 -12.84 -5.64
CA LEU A 136 17.43 -13.86 -5.52
C LEU A 136 16.86 -15.28 -5.52
N PHE A 137 15.75 -15.53 -4.81
CA PHE A 137 15.09 -16.84 -4.83
C PHE A 137 14.69 -17.24 -6.26
N LEU A 138 14.06 -16.33 -7.00
CA LEU A 138 13.60 -16.59 -8.37
C LEU A 138 14.75 -16.82 -9.37
N GLU A 139 15.94 -16.27 -9.09
CA GLU A 139 17.14 -16.51 -9.91
C GLU A 139 17.83 -17.84 -9.61
N ASN A 140 17.71 -18.36 -8.39
CA ASN A 140 18.52 -19.48 -7.91
C ASN A 140 17.75 -20.79 -7.69
N GLU A 141 16.42 -20.74 -7.64
CA GLU A 141 15.58 -21.90 -7.30
C GLU A 141 14.55 -22.21 -8.40
N GLN A 142 14.13 -23.47 -8.46
CA GLN A 142 12.93 -23.83 -9.21
C GLN A 142 11.68 -23.41 -8.40
N TYR A 143 10.72 -22.81 -9.07
CA TYR A 143 9.50 -22.29 -8.45
C TYR A 143 8.25 -22.65 -9.27
N THR A 144 7.11 -22.60 -8.60
CA THR A 144 5.77 -22.84 -9.16
C THR A 144 4.98 -21.54 -9.31
N ASP A 145 3.87 -21.57 -10.05
CA ASP A 145 2.93 -20.44 -10.11
C ASP A 145 2.35 -20.10 -8.71
N GLU A 146 2.23 -21.09 -7.83
CA GLU A 146 1.81 -20.85 -6.43
C GLU A 146 2.90 -20.11 -5.64
N ASP A 147 4.18 -20.45 -5.85
CA ASP A 147 5.29 -19.73 -5.21
C ASP A 147 5.28 -18.25 -5.60
N LEU A 148 5.02 -17.93 -6.88
CA LEU A 148 4.91 -16.54 -7.32
C LEU A 148 3.82 -15.79 -6.53
N LYS A 149 2.64 -16.40 -6.35
CA LYS A 149 1.54 -15.81 -5.57
C LYS A 149 1.91 -15.62 -4.10
N ILE A 150 2.67 -16.54 -3.53
CA ILE A 150 3.17 -16.45 -2.15
C ILE A 150 4.17 -15.29 -2.01
N LEU A 151 5.07 -15.10 -2.97
CA LEU A 151 6.03 -13.99 -2.96
C LEU A 151 5.33 -12.63 -3.10
N GLU A 152 4.31 -12.54 -3.96
CA GLU A 152 3.47 -11.34 -4.10
C GLU A 152 2.70 -11.03 -2.81
N TRP A 153 2.12 -12.05 -2.17
CA TRP A 153 1.50 -11.89 -0.85
C TRP A 153 2.53 -11.40 0.16
N ASN A 154 3.71 -12.01 0.21
CA ASN A 154 4.74 -11.61 1.16
C ASN A 154 5.22 -10.16 0.95
N ALA A 155 5.26 -9.68 -0.30
CA ALA A 155 5.55 -8.28 -0.60
C ALA A 155 4.43 -7.33 -0.14
N ASP A 156 3.15 -7.75 -0.22
CA ASP A 156 2.03 -7.02 0.38
C ASP A 156 2.09 -6.96 1.90
N ASP A 157 2.37 -8.08 2.56
CA ASP A 157 2.52 -8.13 4.03
C ASP A 157 3.69 -7.25 4.48
N PHE A 158 4.78 -7.25 3.71
CA PHE A 158 5.89 -6.34 3.93
C PHE A 158 5.44 -4.87 3.80
N ALA A 159 4.75 -4.52 2.72
CA ALA A 159 4.29 -3.16 2.48
C ALA A 159 3.32 -2.65 3.54
N THR A 160 2.33 -3.47 3.92
CA THR A 160 1.35 -3.15 4.96
C THR A 160 2.03 -2.95 6.32
N THR A 161 2.94 -3.85 6.69
CA THR A 161 3.71 -3.74 7.93
C THR A 161 4.50 -2.44 7.96
N LYS A 162 5.29 -2.14 6.91
CA LYS A 162 6.16 -0.96 6.89
C LYS A 162 5.38 0.35 6.82
N ILE A 163 4.24 0.39 6.13
CA ILE A 163 3.35 1.56 6.16
C ILE A 163 2.86 1.83 7.59
N LEU A 164 2.39 0.81 8.30
CA LEU A 164 1.85 1.00 9.64
C LEU A 164 2.92 1.32 10.66
N GLU A 165 4.09 0.66 10.63
CA GLU A 165 5.21 1.01 11.50
C GLU A 165 5.69 2.45 11.27
N LEU A 166 5.60 2.96 10.05
CA LEU A 166 6.03 4.30 9.70
C LEU A 166 5.00 5.37 10.05
N HIS A 167 3.71 5.09 9.85
CA HIS A 167 2.66 6.11 9.88
C HIS A 167 1.65 5.95 11.01
N ALA A 168 1.35 4.73 11.47
CA ALA A 168 0.33 4.48 12.49
C ALA A 168 0.92 4.64 13.91
N HIS A 169 1.31 5.87 14.25
CA HIS A 169 1.86 6.23 15.56
C HIS A 169 1.25 7.56 16.07
N PRO A 170 1.05 7.77 17.39
CA PRO A 170 0.48 9.02 17.92
C PRO A 170 1.21 10.29 17.49
N ASN A 171 2.53 10.24 17.37
CA ASN A 171 3.33 11.37 16.85
C ASN A 171 2.92 11.80 15.43
N THR A 172 2.41 10.90 14.59
CA THR A 172 1.90 11.26 13.26
C THR A 172 0.61 12.06 13.39
N VAL A 173 -0.28 11.70 14.31
CA VAL A 173 -1.51 12.44 14.62
C VAL A 173 -1.16 13.86 15.07
N ILE A 174 -0.23 13.98 16.03
CA ILE A 174 0.24 15.27 16.55
C ILE A 174 0.82 16.12 15.41
N PHE A 175 1.73 15.54 14.63
CA PHE A 175 2.38 16.24 13.54
C PHE A 175 1.39 16.78 12.50
N ILE A 176 0.42 15.97 12.05
CA ILE A 176 -0.56 16.41 11.05
C ILE A 176 -1.44 17.54 11.60
N ASN A 177 -1.87 17.42 12.86
CA ASN A 177 -2.69 18.45 13.50
C ASN A 177 -1.89 19.76 13.72
N ASP A 178 -0.60 19.67 14.05
CA ASP A 178 0.29 20.82 14.21
C ASP A 178 0.51 21.58 12.88
N LEU A 179 0.56 20.88 11.75
CA LEU A 179 0.69 21.51 10.42
C LEU A 179 -0.48 22.48 10.12
N VAL A 180 -1.69 22.17 10.59
CA VAL A 180 -2.89 22.99 10.38
C VAL A 180 -3.30 23.80 11.59
N LYS A 181 -2.64 23.60 12.74
CA LYS A 181 -2.99 24.18 14.04
C LYS A 181 -4.44 23.85 14.45
N GLU A 182 -4.90 22.64 14.12
CA GLU A 182 -6.26 22.19 14.36
C GLU A 182 -6.33 20.65 14.41
N SER A 183 -7.30 20.10 15.15
CA SER A 183 -7.53 18.67 15.24
C SER A 183 -8.30 18.13 14.03
N ILE A 184 -7.62 17.91 12.90
CA ILE A 184 -8.20 17.28 11.70
C ILE A 184 -8.09 15.74 11.74
N ILE A 185 -7.10 15.20 12.46
CA ILE A 185 -6.99 13.79 12.80
C ILE A 185 -7.41 13.61 14.25
N LEU A 186 -8.64 13.12 14.45
CA LEU A 186 -9.27 12.97 15.77
C LEU A 186 -8.59 11.95 16.70
N SER A 187 -8.04 10.87 16.14
CA SER A 187 -7.40 9.81 16.93
C SER A 187 -6.45 8.96 16.07
N LEU A 188 -5.72 8.05 16.71
CA LEU A 188 -4.86 7.12 16.00
C LEU A 188 -5.67 6.07 15.21
N GLU A 189 -6.82 5.67 15.72
CA GLU A 189 -7.78 4.79 15.02
C GLU A 189 -8.34 5.48 13.77
N HIS A 190 -8.67 6.77 13.88
CA HIS A 190 -9.08 7.58 12.72
C HIS A 190 -7.97 7.63 11.65
N LEU A 191 -6.72 7.86 12.07
CA LEU A 191 -5.57 7.79 11.17
C LEU A 191 -5.43 6.41 10.51
N GLY A 192 -5.64 5.33 11.26
CA GLY A 192 -5.64 3.95 10.75
C GLY A 192 -6.64 3.77 9.61
N VAL A 193 -7.90 4.21 9.79
CA VAL A 193 -8.94 4.14 8.75
C VAL A 193 -8.57 4.94 7.50
N ILE A 194 -7.95 6.12 7.65
CA ILE A 194 -7.47 6.92 6.51
C ILE A 194 -6.39 6.17 5.73
N ILE A 195 -5.42 5.55 6.43
CA ILE A 195 -4.37 4.73 5.80
C ILE A 195 -5.00 3.55 5.05
N PHE A 196 -5.96 2.85 5.65
CA PHE A 196 -6.62 1.70 5.02
C PHE A 196 -7.37 2.10 3.75
N LYS A 197 -8.08 3.23 3.79
CA LYS A 197 -8.74 3.81 2.62
C LYS A 197 -7.75 4.18 1.51
N ALA A 198 -6.62 4.80 1.85
CA ALA A 198 -5.61 5.15 0.87
C ALA A 198 -5.02 3.92 0.15
N ILE A 199 -4.87 2.81 0.87
CA ILE A 199 -4.40 1.53 0.30
C ILE A 199 -5.52 0.88 -0.54
N ALA A 200 -6.76 0.88 -0.07
CA ALA A 200 -7.91 0.36 -0.82
C ALA A 200 -8.09 1.09 -2.16
N ILE A 201 -7.96 2.41 -2.16
CA ILE A 201 -8.04 3.26 -3.35
C ILE A 201 -6.94 2.88 -4.35
N VAL A 202 -5.67 2.79 -3.94
CA VAL A 202 -4.57 2.51 -4.88
C VAL A 202 -4.63 1.09 -5.45
N LEU A 203 -5.06 0.11 -4.65
CA LEU A 203 -5.31 -1.26 -5.15
C LEU A 203 -6.46 -1.28 -6.15
N SER A 204 -7.54 -0.53 -5.89
CA SER A 204 -8.68 -0.44 -6.80
C SER A 204 -8.33 0.27 -8.11
N LEU A 205 -7.50 1.32 -8.04
CA LEU A 205 -6.95 2.01 -9.22
C LEU A 205 -6.06 1.11 -10.09
N SER A 206 -5.58 -0.01 -9.54
CA SER A 206 -4.89 -1.07 -10.28
C SER A 206 -5.89 -1.95 -11.04
N ASP A 207 -6.81 -1.33 -11.79
CA ASP A 207 -7.80 -1.93 -12.69
C ASP A 207 -8.75 -2.97 -12.08
N ILE A 208 -9.12 -2.85 -10.79
CA ILE A 208 -10.29 -3.59 -10.28
C ILE A 208 -11.52 -3.22 -11.14
N GLY A 209 -12.35 -4.20 -11.52
CA GLY A 209 -13.51 -3.99 -12.40
C GLY A 209 -13.22 -3.82 -13.89
N TYR A 210 -11.98 -3.94 -14.38
CA TYR A 210 -11.68 -3.84 -15.83
C TYR A 210 -12.04 -5.11 -16.63
N LYS A 211 -12.81 -4.95 -17.72
CA LYS A 211 -13.42 -6.05 -18.50
C LYS A 211 -12.44 -7.02 -19.18
N GLU A 212 -11.31 -6.55 -19.69
CA GLU A 212 -10.41 -7.33 -20.56
C GLU A 212 -9.16 -7.79 -19.81
N ARG A 213 -9.30 -8.78 -18.92
CA ARG A 213 -8.15 -9.33 -18.19
C ARG A 213 -7.66 -10.64 -18.76
N LYS A 214 -6.34 -10.75 -18.85
CA LYS A 214 -5.66 -12.03 -19.03
C LYS A 214 -5.48 -12.66 -17.65
N GLU A 215 -5.55 -13.99 -17.60
CA GLU A 215 -5.28 -14.74 -16.37
C GLU A 215 -3.86 -14.41 -15.85
N GLU A 216 -3.77 -13.87 -14.64
CA GLU A 216 -2.51 -13.51 -14.02
C GLU A 216 -1.93 -14.72 -13.28
N LYS A 217 -0.86 -15.30 -13.84
CA LYS A 217 -0.16 -16.42 -13.19
C LYS A 217 0.52 -16.03 -11.88
N LYS A 218 1.01 -14.79 -11.80
CA LYS A 218 1.85 -14.29 -10.71
C LYS A 218 1.08 -13.87 -9.47
N HIS A 219 -0.11 -13.30 -9.63
CA HIS A 219 -0.82 -12.65 -8.54
C HIS A 219 -2.05 -13.43 -8.10
N ILE A 220 -2.45 -13.21 -6.85
CA ILE A 220 -3.81 -13.48 -6.40
C ILE A 220 -4.74 -12.54 -7.18
N PRO A 221 -5.95 -12.99 -7.58
CA PRO A 221 -6.91 -12.12 -8.27
C PRO A 221 -7.08 -10.78 -7.54
N ARG A 222 -6.98 -9.67 -8.26
CA ARG A 222 -6.84 -8.32 -7.66
C ARG A 222 -7.99 -7.98 -6.70
N ARG A 223 -9.21 -8.45 -7.01
CA ARG A 223 -10.38 -8.22 -6.17
C ARG A 223 -10.39 -9.05 -4.90
N LEU A 224 -9.77 -10.24 -4.92
CA LEU A 224 -9.49 -11.03 -3.70
C LEU A 224 -8.28 -10.52 -2.92
N ARG A 225 -7.29 -9.94 -3.60
CA ARG A 225 -6.12 -9.32 -2.96
C ARG A 225 -6.52 -8.16 -2.04
N LEU A 226 -7.49 -7.34 -2.45
CA LEU A 226 -7.96 -6.19 -1.65
C LEU A 226 -8.37 -6.58 -0.21
N PRO A 227 -9.35 -7.46 0.04
CA PRO A 227 -9.74 -7.81 1.40
C PRO A 227 -8.61 -8.46 2.20
N ILE A 228 -7.74 -9.25 1.55
CA ILE A 228 -6.57 -9.85 2.22
C ILE A 228 -5.65 -8.77 2.79
N VAL A 229 -5.30 -7.78 1.96
CA VAL A 229 -4.44 -6.65 2.36
C VAL A 229 -5.08 -5.85 3.49
N ILE A 230 -6.39 -5.56 3.41
CA ILE A 230 -7.10 -4.80 4.44
C ILE A 230 -7.18 -5.57 5.77
N ILE A 231 -7.47 -6.87 5.75
CA ILE A 231 -7.47 -7.72 6.96
C ILE A 231 -6.08 -7.73 7.61
N ASN A 232 -5.01 -7.82 6.82
CA ASN A 232 -3.65 -7.81 7.34
C ASN A 232 -3.30 -6.44 7.96
N LEU A 233 -3.72 -5.34 7.33
CA LEU A 233 -3.57 -3.99 7.90
C LEU A 233 -4.28 -3.86 9.26
N ILE A 234 -5.51 -4.36 9.39
CA ILE A 234 -6.26 -4.35 10.67
C ILE A 234 -5.50 -5.12 11.75
N LYS A 235 -5.08 -6.35 11.45
CA LYS A 235 -4.33 -7.20 12.41
C LYS A 235 -3.02 -6.57 12.86
N ILE A 236 -2.26 -6.02 11.92
CA ILE A 236 -0.98 -5.35 12.21
C ILE A 236 -1.22 -4.09 13.03
N PHE A 237 -2.24 -3.30 12.68
CA PHE A 237 -2.58 -2.09 13.44
C PHE A 237 -2.95 -2.44 14.88
N ASP A 238 -3.83 -3.41 15.09
CA ASP A 238 -4.23 -3.83 16.43
C ASP A 238 -3.06 -4.39 17.22
N TYR A 239 -2.18 -5.15 16.59
CA TYR A 239 -0.98 -5.61 17.27
C TYR A 239 -0.07 -4.45 17.68
N LEU A 240 0.27 -3.56 16.75
CA LEU A 240 1.19 -2.45 17.03
C LEU A 240 0.59 -1.49 18.06
N ASN A 241 -0.67 -1.09 17.87
CA ASN A 241 -1.25 0.05 18.58
C ASN A 241 -2.16 -0.35 19.74
N TYR A 242 -2.77 -1.53 19.73
CA TYR A 242 -3.59 -2.01 20.84
C TYR A 242 -2.83 -2.98 21.75
N ALA A 243 -2.20 -4.03 21.20
CA ALA A 243 -1.57 -5.09 21.99
C ALA A 243 -0.16 -4.75 22.49
N LYS A 244 0.75 -4.35 21.58
CA LYS A 244 2.18 -4.15 21.85
C LYS A 244 2.43 -2.82 22.57
N ASN A 245 2.02 -1.71 21.95
CA ASN A 245 2.32 -0.37 22.48
C ASN A 245 1.19 0.25 23.31
N LYS A 246 -0.06 -0.28 23.21
CA LYS A 246 -1.23 0.20 23.97
C LYS A 246 -1.52 1.70 23.78
N PHE A 247 -1.36 2.19 22.55
CA PHE A 247 -1.71 3.56 22.15
C PHE A 247 -3.22 3.75 21.91
N CYS A 248 -3.94 2.69 21.54
CA CYS A 248 -5.37 2.69 21.25
C CYS A 248 -6.19 2.08 22.39
N SER A 249 -7.45 2.52 22.53
CA SER A 249 -8.36 2.03 23.57
C SER A 249 -9.28 0.90 23.09
N TYR A 250 -9.44 0.72 21.79
CA TYR A 250 -10.21 -0.35 21.16
C TYR A 250 -9.48 -0.91 19.94
N LYS A 251 -9.91 -2.09 19.47
CA LYS A 251 -9.34 -2.75 18.30
C LYS A 251 -10.12 -2.34 17.06
N LEU A 252 -9.41 -2.10 15.95
CA LEU A 252 -10.05 -1.93 14.64
C LEU A 252 -10.70 -3.23 14.15
N SER A 253 -10.26 -4.41 14.64
CA SER A 253 -10.94 -5.69 14.38
C SER A 253 -12.39 -5.71 14.86
N ASP A 254 -12.74 -4.88 15.86
CA ASP A 254 -14.10 -4.82 16.39
C ASP A 254 -15.10 -4.20 15.39
N ILE A 255 -14.58 -3.50 14.37
CA ILE A 255 -15.34 -2.89 13.26
C ILE A 255 -14.83 -3.35 11.88
N GLU A 256 -14.22 -4.52 11.80
CA GLU A 256 -13.60 -5.06 10.58
C GLU A 256 -14.58 -5.07 9.38
N ASP A 257 -15.81 -5.54 9.59
CA ASP A 257 -16.83 -5.64 8.54
C ASP A 257 -17.16 -4.25 7.94
N ASP A 258 -17.25 -3.22 8.77
CA ASP A 258 -17.52 -1.85 8.33
C ASP A 258 -16.34 -1.27 7.55
N ILE A 259 -15.10 -1.55 7.98
CA ILE A 259 -13.88 -1.15 7.27
C ILE A 259 -13.82 -1.83 5.90
N ILE A 260 -14.03 -3.15 5.85
CA ILE A 260 -13.98 -3.95 4.61
C ILE A 260 -15.05 -3.47 3.64
N LYS A 261 -16.30 -3.34 4.09
CA LYS A 261 -17.41 -2.83 3.29
C LYS A 261 -17.09 -1.45 2.71
N THR A 262 -16.56 -0.57 3.55
CA THR A 262 -16.17 0.78 3.13
C THR A 262 -15.07 0.75 2.07
N CYS A 263 -14.07 -0.14 2.19
CA CYS A 263 -13.00 -0.29 1.21
C CYS A 263 -13.51 -0.84 -0.14
N PHE A 264 -14.46 -1.78 -0.14
CA PHE A 264 -15.09 -2.26 -1.38
C PHE A 264 -15.97 -1.20 -2.03
N HIS A 265 -16.63 -0.35 -1.25
CA HIS A 265 -17.46 0.73 -1.77
C HIS A 265 -16.66 1.77 -2.58
N GLU A 266 -15.34 1.90 -2.36
CA GLU A 266 -14.48 2.79 -3.15
C GLU A 266 -14.38 2.36 -4.63
N GLU A 267 -14.69 1.11 -4.96
CA GLU A 267 -14.58 0.61 -6.33
C GLU A 267 -15.52 1.33 -7.30
N ILE A 268 -16.74 1.66 -6.87
CA ILE A 268 -17.75 2.32 -7.71
C ILE A 268 -17.29 3.71 -8.18
N PRO A 269 -16.94 4.67 -7.28
CA PRO A 269 -16.47 5.98 -7.71
C PRO A 269 -15.17 5.89 -8.52
N ILE A 270 -14.28 4.94 -8.22
CA ILE A 270 -13.05 4.71 -9.00
C ILE A 270 -13.38 4.27 -10.43
N ASN A 271 -14.23 3.26 -10.61
CA ASN A 271 -14.63 2.76 -11.92
C ASN A 271 -15.29 3.85 -12.77
N ASN A 272 -16.16 4.66 -12.15
CA ASN A 272 -16.79 5.81 -12.81
C ASN A 272 -15.75 6.86 -13.24
N PHE A 273 -14.81 7.19 -12.36
CA PHE A 273 -13.72 8.11 -12.67
C PHE A 273 -12.85 7.60 -13.83
N LEU A 274 -12.45 6.33 -13.83
CA LEU A 274 -11.61 5.74 -14.88
C LEU A 274 -12.33 5.73 -16.23
N ASN A 275 -13.61 5.33 -16.25
CA ASN A 275 -14.43 5.41 -17.47
C ASN A 275 -14.51 6.84 -18.01
N ASN A 276 -14.68 7.84 -17.14
CA ASN A 276 -14.71 9.23 -17.56
C ASN A 276 -13.36 9.71 -18.12
N CYS A 277 -12.25 9.39 -17.44
CA CYS A 277 -10.91 9.80 -17.87
C CYS A 277 -10.50 9.19 -19.21
N PHE A 278 -10.85 7.92 -19.44
CA PHE A 278 -10.48 7.18 -20.65
C PHE A 278 -11.59 7.17 -21.71
N ASN A 279 -12.68 7.93 -21.52
CA ASN A 279 -13.88 7.91 -22.38
C ASN A 279 -14.30 6.48 -22.76
N SER A 280 -14.43 5.64 -21.73
CA SER A 280 -14.52 4.19 -21.80
C SER A 280 -15.74 3.68 -21.03
N LYS A 281 -16.12 2.42 -21.27
CA LYS A 281 -17.08 1.66 -20.44
C LYS A 281 -16.50 0.32 -19.99
N LYS A 282 -15.17 0.23 -19.93
CA LYS A 282 -14.44 -1.01 -19.63
C LYS A 282 -14.38 -1.29 -18.13
N TRP A 283 -14.53 -0.30 -17.26
CA TRP A 283 -14.55 -0.50 -15.80
C TRP A 283 -15.99 -0.63 -15.30
N ASN A 284 -16.30 -1.68 -14.55
CA ASN A 284 -17.62 -1.90 -13.95
C ASN A 284 -17.49 -2.85 -12.76
N GLN A 285 -18.24 -2.60 -11.69
CA GLN A 285 -18.26 -3.48 -10.52
C GLN A 285 -18.78 -4.90 -10.82
N GLU A 286 -19.58 -5.08 -11.87
CA GLU A 286 -20.08 -6.40 -12.26
C GLU A 286 -19.01 -7.24 -12.99
N ASN A 287 -17.92 -6.61 -13.45
CA ASN A 287 -16.82 -7.33 -14.07
C ASN A 287 -15.98 -8.04 -13.01
N ASN A 288 -15.49 -9.24 -13.33
CA ASN A 288 -14.57 -10.00 -12.49
C ASN A 288 -15.13 -10.40 -11.11
N LEU A 289 -16.46 -10.51 -10.97
CA LEU A 289 -17.10 -11.00 -9.75
C LEU A 289 -16.76 -12.47 -9.46
N GLU A 290 -16.43 -13.24 -10.50
CA GLU A 290 -15.98 -14.62 -10.37
C GLU A 290 -14.69 -14.75 -9.55
N GLU A 291 -13.88 -13.70 -9.45
CA GLU A 291 -12.71 -13.67 -8.56
C GLU A 291 -13.12 -13.93 -7.10
N LEU A 292 -14.30 -13.45 -6.67
CA LEU A 292 -14.80 -13.59 -5.31
C LEU A 292 -15.58 -14.90 -5.06
N ASN A 293 -15.60 -15.83 -6.02
CA ASN A 293 -16.33 -17.09 -5.84
C ASN A 293 -15.67 -18.02 -4.81
N LEU A 294 -16.44 -18.98 -4.29
CA LEU A 294 -15.98 -19.93 -3.27
C LEU A 294 -14.78 -20.78 -3.71
N GLU A 295 -14.65 -21.06 -5.01
CA GLU A 295 -13.53 -21.84 -5.52
C GLU A 295 -12.20 -21.07 -5.43
N ASN A 296 -12.20 -19.81 -5.85
CA ASN A 296 -11.05 -18.93 -5.78
C ASN A 296 -10.67 -18.60 -4.34
N ILE A 297 -11.66 -18.37 -3.46
CA ILE A 297 -11.42 -18.23 -2.02
C ILE A 297 -10.74 -19.48 -1.45
N LYS A 298 -11.25 -20.69 -1.77
CA LYS A 298 -10.62 -21.95 -1.32
C LYS A 298 -9.20 -22.13 -1.85
N LYS A 299 -8.92 -21.71 -3.09
CA LYS A 299 -7.55 -21.74 -3.66
C LYS A 299 -6.63 -20.81 -2.88
N VAL A 300 -7.07 -19.59 -2.58
CA VAL A 300 -6.30 -18.61 -1.82
C VAL A 300 -6.03 -19.09 -0.38
N LEU A 301 -7.01 -19.71 0.29
CA LEU A 301 -6.79 -20.27 1.64
C LEU A 301 -5.70 -21.35 1.64
N LYS A 302 -5.60 -22.17 0.59
CA LYS A 302 -4.50 -23.14 0.45
C LYS A 302 -3.15 -22.45 0.25
N ILE A 303 -3.11 -21.36 -0.52
CA ILE A 303 -1.91 -20.54 -0.69
C ILE A 303 -1.50 -19.93 0.65
N GLU A 304 -2.45 -19.41 1.42
CA GLU A 304 -2.22 -18.85 2.74
C GLU A 304 -1.62 -19.89 3.71
N GLU A 305 -2.16 -21.11 3.75
CA GLU A 305 -1.60 -22.18 4.59
C GLU A 305 -0.14 -22.49 4.25
N LYS A 306 0.20 -22.52 2.95
CA LYS A 306 1.59 -22.72 2.50
C LYS A 306 2.46 -21.53 2.85
N TYR A 307 1.98 -20.31 2.60
CA TYR A 307 2.65 -19.07 2.98
C TYR A 307 3.05 -19.11 4.47
N LYS A 308 2.09 -19.37 5.35
CA LYS A 308 2.29 -19.44 6.80
C LYS A 308 3.31 -20.50 7.24
N LYS A 309 3.39 -21.63 6.54
CA LYS A 309 4.25 -22.76 6.94
C LYS A 309 5.65 -22.72 6.31
N GLU A 310 5.76 -22.17 5.12
CA GLU A 310 6.93 -22.42 4.26
C GLU A 310 7.73 -21.17 3.92
N ILE A 311 7.13 -19.97 3.93
CA ILE A 311 7.79 -18.78 3.35
C ILE A 311 9.10 -18.43 4.04
N GLU A 312 9.11 -18.45 5.38
CA GLU A 312 10.31 -18.19 6.17
C GLU A 312 11.40 -19.20 5.83
N LYS A 313 11.05 -20.49 5.73
CA LYS A 313 12.02 -21.55 5.41
C LYS A 313 12.56 -21.39 3.98
N LYS A 314 11.70 -21.07 3.01
CA LYS A 314 12.06 -20.89 1.60
C LYS A 314 12.99 -19.69 1.41
N LEU A 315 12.67 -18.56 2.03
CA LEU A 315 13.41 -17.31 1.86
C LEU A 315 14.58 -17.17 2.83
N LYS A 316 14.75 -18.06 3.81
CA LYS A 316 15.79 -17.96 4.85
C LYS A 316 17.20 -17.67 4.34
N ARG A 317 17.56 -18.19 3.16
CA ARG A 317 18.89 -18.01 2.55
C ARG A 317 19.02 -16.75 1.69
N TYR A 318 17.90 -16.12 1.36
CA TYR A 318 17.79 -15.04 0.40
C TYR A 318 17.37 -13.72 1.07
N THR A 319 16.63 -13.80 2.17
CA THR A 319 16.13 -12.65 2.91
C THR A 319 17.29 -11.88 3.55
N ARG A 320 17.22 -10.56 3.40
CA ARG A 320 18.13 -9.60 4.02
C ARG A 320 17.57 -9.08 5.34
N MET A 321 16.26 -9.24 5.53
CA MET A 321 15.57 -8.96 6.78
C MET A 321 15.37 -10.23 7.59
N ASP A 322 15.23 -10.13 8.92
CA ASP A 322 14.90 -11.32 9.70
C ASP A 322 13.54 -11.83 9.23
N ALA A 323 13.50 -13.10 8.83
CA ALA A 323 12.28 -13.77 8.42
C ALA A 323 11.24 -13.86 9.56
N LYS A 324 11.60 -13.43 10.77
CA LYS A 324 10.64 -12.85 11.70
C LYS A 324 10.09 -11.55 11.12
N LEU A 325 9.33 -11.66 10.03
CA LEU A 325 7.99 -11.14 10.10
C LEU A 325 7.49 -11.61 11.46
N GLU A 326 7.28 -10.71 12.42
CA GLU A 326 6.23 -10.97 13.40
C GLU A 326 4.99 -11.15 12.52
N ILE A 327 4.81 -12.34 11.95
CA ILE A 327 3.56 -12.75 11.33
C ILE A 327 2.67 -12.83 12.56
N ILE A 328 2.06 -11.69 12.84
CA ILE A 328 1.13 -11.51 13.92
C ILE A 328 -0.07 -12.34 13.50
N TYR A 329 -0.12 -13.56 14.03
CA TYR A 329 -1.28 -14.43 13.92
C TYR A 329 -2.34 -14.04 14.93
#